data_AF-J5JS32-F1
#
_entry.id   AF-J5JS32-F1
#
_cell.length_a   1.000
_cell.length_b   1.000
_cell.length_c   1.000
_cell.angle_alpha   90.00
_cell.angle_beta   90.00
_cell.angle_gamma   90.00
#
_symmetry.space_group_name_H-M   'P 1'
#
loop_
_entity.id
_entity.type
_entity.pdbx_description
1 polymer ?
#
loop_
_entity_poly.entity_id
_entity_poly.type
_entity_poly.pdbx_seq_one_letter_code
_entity_poly.pdbx_strand_id
1 'polypeptide(L)'
;MKTPSFLVALAAPGLMASPLAAEKATATELVTTPTSTPKAEAYNWSDGWEQSFPIHSSCNSTLRAQLQTGLDDAVQLAQHARNHILRFGSKSEFVQKYFGNGSLAEPIGWYDRVVAADKAAMTFRCDDPDKNCASKPTWGGHWRGSNATEETVICPLSFQIRRPLASVCNLGYTVAGSPLNTIWAVDLLHRMFHVPTINVNTVDHFADDYNGILALAKKDPSKSAKDSNVLQYFAIDVWAYDVAAPGVGCTGKPAEKSKA
;
A
#
# COMPACT_ATOMS: atom_id res chain seq x y z
N MET A 1 95.20 -12.22 -37.00
CA MET A 1 96.02 -11.09 -36.53
C MET A 1 95.66 -10.81 -35.08
N LYS A 2 96.69 -10.53 -34.27
CA LYS A 2 96.69 -10.49 -32.79
C LYS A 2 96.00 -9.22 -32.24
N THR A 3 95.45 -9.37 -31.04
CA THR A 3 95.04 -8.42 -29.97
C THR A 3 95.84 -7.09 -29.91
N PRO A 4 95.36 -6.00 -29.27
CA PRO A 4 94.72 -6.03 -27.93
C PRO A 4 93.59 -5.04 -27.61
N SER A 5 92.90 -5.40 -26.52
CA SER A 5 91.99 -4.58 -25.70
C SER A 5 92.75 -3.56 -24.86
N PHE A 6 92.17 -2.37 -24.67
CA PHE A 6 92.52 -1.44 -23.62
C PHE A 6 91.33 -1.28 -22.65
N LEU A 7 91.56 -1.66 -21.41
CA LEU A 7 90.67 -1.43 -20.26
C LEU A 7 91.01 -0.07 -19.64
N VAL A 8 90.02 0.82 -19.58
CA VAL A 8 90.08 2.07 -18.80
C VAL A 8 89.31 1.83 -17.51
N ALA A 9 90.01 1.92 -16.37
CA ALA A 9 89.42 1.83 -15.04
C ALA A 9 88.98 3.22 -14.57
N LEU A 10 87.67 3.41 -14.36
CA LEU A 10 87.12 4.55 -13.61
C LEU A 10 87.03 4.16 -12.13
N ALA A 11 87.65 4.98 -11.27
CA ALA A 11 87.46 4.94 -9.83
C ALA A 11 86.13 5.62 -9.46
N ALA A 12 85.28 4.93 -8.70
CA ALA A 12 84.09 5.48 -8.07
C ALA A 12 84.28 5.47 -6.54
N PRO A 13 83.99 6.57 -5.83
CA PRO A 13 84.11 6.63 -4.37
C PRO A 13 83.01 5.80 -3.70
N GLY A 14 83.41 5.01 -2.70
CA GLY A 14 82.53 4.12 -1.93
C GLY A 14 81.51 4.89 -1.09
N LEU A 15 80.24 4.57 -1.29
CA LEU A 15 79.14 4.91 -0.40
C LEU A 15 79.13 3.91 0.77
N MET A 16 79.38 4.39 1.97
CA MET A 16 79.16 3.64 3.21
C MET A 16 77.65 3.64 3.49
N ALA A 17 76.99 2.50 3.26
CA ALA A 17 75.60 2.28 3.67
C ALA A 17 75.57 1.82 5.14
N SER A 18 74.94 2.62 6.02
CA SER A 18 74.64 2.21 7.39
C SER A 18 73.58 1.10 7.39
N PRO A 19 73.71 0.07 8.23
CA PRO A 19 72.67 -0.95 8.35
C PRO A 19 71.41 -0.35 8.98
N LEU A 20 70.29 -0.45 8.27
CA LEU A 20 68.95 -0.24 8.83
C LEU A 20 68.72 -1.26 9.96
N ALA A 21 68.40 -0.76 11.16
CA ALA A 21 68.01 -1.62 12.27
C ALA A 21 66.74 -2.40 11.90
N ALA A 22 66.77 -3.72 12.04
CA ALA A 22 65.60 -4.56 11.87
C ALA A 22 64.60 -4.28 13.02
N GLU A 23 63.39 -3.86 12.66
CA GLU A 23 62.30 -3.68 13.62
C GLU A 23 61.91 -5.03 14.20
N LYS A 24 61.94 -5.16 15.53
CA LYS A 24 61.45 -6.35 16.24
C LYS A 24 59.94 -6.41 16.06
N ALA A 25 59.44 -7.40 15.33
CA ALA A 25 58.02 -7.67 15.25
C ALA A 25 57.48 -8.06 16.64
N THR A 26 56.61 -7.22 17.21
CA THR A 26 55.85 -7.54 18.42
C THR A 26 54.82 -8.59 18.08
N ALA A 27 54.83 -9.73 18.77
CA ALA A 27 53.83 -10.77 18.59
C ALA A 27 52.45 -10.25 19.03
N THR A 28 51.48 -10.25 18.10
CA THR A 28 50.08 -9.93 18.40
C THR A 28 49.48 -11.05 19.24
N GLU A 29 49.06 -10.75 20.47
CA GLU A 29 48.27 -11.69 21.27
C GLU A 29 46.92 -11.94 20.59
N LEU A 30 46.61 -13.21 20.32
CA LEU A 30 45.30 -13.63 19.84
C LEU A 30 44.32 -13.55 21.02
N VAL A 31 43.44 -12.54 21.00
CA VAL A 31 42.30 -12.45 21.91
C VAL A 31 41.34 -13.60 21.59
N THR A 32 41.24 -14.58 22.49
CA THR A 32 40.21 -15.63 22.42
C THR A 32 38.82 -15.01 22.55
N THR A 33 37.93 -15.36 21.63
CA THR A 33 36.51 -14.99 21.66
C THR A 33 35.85 -15.52 22.95
N PRO A 34 35.07 -14.69 23.68
CA PRO A 34 34.36 -15.17 24.87
C PRO A 34 33.36 -16.27 24.50
N THR A 35 33.48 -17.45 25.12
CA THR A 35 32.67 -18.66 24.87
C THR A 35 31.24 -18.59 25.44
N SER A 36 30.75 -17.42 25.84
CA SER A 36 29.40 -17.28 26.37
C SER A 36 28.78 -15.97 25.90
N THR A 37 28.39 -15.93 24.63
CA THR A 37 27.34 -15.00 24.21
C THR A 37 26.06 -15.48 24.90
N PRO A 38 25.38 -14.67 25.75
CA PRO A 38 24.02 -15.01 26.15
C PRO A 38 23.23 -15.26 24.86
N LYS A 39 22.47 -16.36 24.82
CA LYS A 39 21.59 -16.68 23.69
C LYS A 39 20.55 -15.57 23.63
N ALA A 40 20.88 -14.48 22.93
CA ALA A 40 19.93 -13.45 22.58
C ALA A 40 18.78 -14.19 21.90
N GLU A 41 17.57 -14.01 22.42
CA GLU A 41 16.38 -14.48 21.71
C GLU A 41 16.50 -13.96 20.27
N ALA A 42 16.40 -14.87 19.31
CA ALA A 42 16.57 -14.51 17.91
C ALA A 42 15.51 -13.45 17.57
N TYR A 43 15.95 -12.28 17.14
CA TYR A 43 15.04 -11.20 16.76
C TYR A 43 14.10 -11.69 15.66
N ASN A 44 12.80 -11.72 15.96
CA ASN A 44 11.74 -12.05 15.01
C ASN A 44 11.12 -10.75 14.49
N TRP A 45 11.52 -10.32 13.28
CA TRP A 45 11.07 -9.06 12.69
C TRP A 45 9.55 -9.02 12.41
N SER A 46 8.91 -10.19 12.30
CA SER A 46 7.49 -10.35 12.02
C SER A 46 6.66 -10.63 13.27
N ASP A 47 7.24 -10.57 14.47
CA ASP A 47 6.49 -10.77 15.70
C ASP A 47 5.37 -9.72 15.84
N GLY A 48 4.15 -10.18 16.12
CA GLY A 48 2.96 -9.32 16.20
C GLY A 48 2.40 -8.80 14.88
N TRP A 49 3.03 -9.09 13.73
CA TRP A 49 2.55 -8.63 12.42
C TRP A 49 1.25 -9.34 12.03
N GLU A 50 0.14 -8.60 11.96
CA GLU A 50 -1.14 -9.11 11.48
C GLU A 50 -1.40 -8.63 10.05
N GLN A 51 -1.50 -9.59 9.12
CA GLN A 51 -1.75 -9.31 7.70
C GLN A 51 -3.22 -9.33 7.32
N SER A 52 -4.11 -9.80 8.20
CA SER A 52 -5.56 -9.76 8.02
C SER A 52 -6.15 -8.54 8.71
N PHE A 53 -7.38 -8.16 8.38
CA PHE A 53 -8.08 -7.11 9.11
C PHE A 53 -8.79 -7.71 10.33
N PRO A 54 -8.46 -7.31 11.57
CA PRO A 54 -9.16 -7.79 12.75
C PRO A 54 -10.64 -7.42 12.73
N ILE A 55 -11.49 -8.39 13.04
CA ILE A 55 -12.93 -8.18 13.25
C ILE A 55 -13.20 -8.33 14.75
N HIS A 56 -13.91 -7.36 15.34
CA HIS A 56 -14.27 -7.34 16.75
C HIS A 56 -15.29 -8.43 17.10
N SER A 57 -15.32 -8.83 18.38
CA SER A 57 -16.24 -9.86 18.91
C SER A 57 -17.72 -9.44 18.89
N SER A 58 -18.01 -8.15 18.70
CA SER A 58 -19.37 -7.63 18.48
C SER A 58 -20.05 -8.19 17.23
N CYS A 59 -19.27 -8.69 16.27
CA CYS A 59 -19.81 -9.32 15.08
C CYS A 59 -20.12 -10.80 15.38
N ASN A 60 -21.40 -11.18 15.34
CA ASN A 60 -21.80 -12.59 15.43
C ASN A 60 -21.23 -13.41 14.26
N SER A 61 -21.36 -14.74 14.32
CA SER A 61 -20.78 -15.65 13.33
C SER A 61 -21.16 -15.33 11.88
N THR A 62 -22.43 -14.99 11.63
CA THR A 62 -22.93 -14.64 10.29
C THR A 62 -22.36 -13.31 9.79
N LEU A 63 -22.42 -12.27 10.62
CA LEU A 63 -21.88 -10.95 10.27
C LEU A 63 -20.37 -11.01 10.04
N ARG A 64 -19.67 -11.77 10.88
CA ARG A 64 -18.23 -12.02 10.73
C ARG A 64 -17.93 -12.71 9.41
N ALA A 65 -18.66 -13.76 9.03
CA ALA A 65 -18.43 -14.45 7.77
C ALA A 65 -18.62 -13.52 6.57
N GLN A 66 -19.71 -12.75 6.53
CA GLN A 66 -19.98 -11.81 5.45
C GLN A 66 -18.94 -10.68 5.38
N LEU A 67 -18.55 -10.13 6.53
CA LEU A 67 -17.53 -9.09 6.60
C LEU A 67 -16.15 -9.63 6.20
N GLN A 68 -15.80 -10.84 6.63
CA GLN A 68 -14.54 -11.48 6.24
C GLN A 68 -14.45 -11.62 4.71
N THR A 69 -15.51 -12.13 4.06
CA THR A 69 -15.56 -12.20 2.58
C THR A 69 -15.38 -10.82 1.95
N GLY A 70 -16.03 -9.79 2.48
CA GLY A 70 -15.85 -8.42 1.98
C GLY A 70 -14.42 -7.89 2.15
N LEU A 71 -13.76 -8.20 3.26
CA LEU A 71 -12.39 -7.79 3.55
C LEU A 71 -11.39 -8.51 2.64
N ASP A 72 -11.59 -9.81 2.41
CA ASP A 72 -10.79 -10.61 1.49
C ASP A 72 -10.93 -10.07 0.05
N ASP A 73 -12.17 -9.77 -0.37
CA ASP A 73 -12.46 -9.12 -1.65
C ASP A 73 -11.80 -7.73 -1.75
N ALA A 74 -11.77 -6.94 -0.67
CA ALA A 74 -11.11 -5.63 -0.63
C ALA A 74 -9.60 -5.74 -0.81
N VAL A 75 -8.96 -6.72 -0.15
CA VAL A 75 -7.53 -7.02 -0.33
C VAL A 75 -7.25 -7.45 -1.77
N GLN A 76 -8.07 -8.34 -2.33
CA GLN A 76 -7.95 -8.77 -3.72
C GLN A 76 -8.09 -7.60 -4.70
N LEU A 77 -9.06 -6.72 -4.47
CA LEU A 77 -9.31 -5.53 -5.28
C LEU A 77 -8.11 -4.55 -5.22
N ALA A 78 -7.59 -4.26 -4.03
CA ALA A 78 -6.40 -3.43 -3.86
C ALA A 78 -5.16 -4.05 -4.52
N GLN A 79 -4.94 -5.35 -4.33
CA GLN A 79 -3.84 -6.07 -4.96
C GLN A 79 -3.91 -5.99 -6.48
N HIS A 80 -5.10 -6.16 -7.06
CA HIS A 80 -5.31 -6.00 -8.49
C HIS A 80 -5.00 -4.59 -8.97
N ALA A 81 -5.52 -3.56 -8.29
CA ALA A 81 -5.28 -2.16 -8.60
C ALA A 81 -3.77 -1.82 -8.57
N ARG A 82 -3.07 -2.23 -7.50
CA ARG A 82 -1.60 -2.10 -7.37
C ARG A 82 -0.88 -2.74 -8.56
N ASN A 83 -1.24 -3.98 -8.89
CA ASN A 83 -0.61 -4.74 -9.96
C ASN A 83 -0.89 -4.12 -11.34
N HIS A 84 -2.08 -3.57 -11.58
CA HIS A 84 -2.41 -2.86 -12.81
C HIS A 84 -1.48 -1.65 -13.00
N ILE A 85 -1.29 -0.83 -11.96
CA ILE A 85 -0.39 0.33 -12.01
C ILE A 85 1.05 -0.14 -12.28
N LEU A 86 1.54 -1.15 -11.55
CA LEU A 86 2.89 -1.69 -11.73
C LEU A 86 3.13 -2.28 -13.13
N ARG A 87 2.12 -2.91 -13.71
CA ARG A 87 2.21 -3.55 -15.02
C ARG A 87 2.20 -2.55 -16.17
N PHE A 88 1.26 -1.60 -16.14
CA PHE A 88 0.99 -0.73 -17.28
C PHE A 88 1.53 0.70 -17.10
N GLY A 89 1.67 1.16 -15.86
CA GLY A 89 2.11 2.51 -15.55
C GLY A 89 1.31 3.56 -16.32
N SER A 90 2.01 4.60 -16.77
CA SER A 90 1.43 5.69 -17.56
C SER A 90 0.91 5.29 -18.94
N LYS A 91 1.13 4.05 -19.40
CA LYS A 91 0.56 3.55 -20.67
C LYS A 91 -0.91 3.14 -20.53
N SER A 92 -1.40 2.94 -19.32
CA SER A 92 -2.81 2.63 -19.09
C SER A 92 -3.68 3.88 -19.20
N GLU A 93 -4.72 3.81 -20.02
CA GLU A 93 -5.74 4.86 -20.10
C GLU A 93 -6.47 5.05 -18.76
N PHE A 94 -6.62 4.00 -17.95
CA PHE A 94 -7.19 4.11 -16.60
C PHE A 94 -6.24 4.88 -15.67
N VAL A 95 -4.93 4.57 -15.71
CA VAL A 95 -3.95 5.30 -14.90
C VAL A 95 -3.95 6.80 -15.26
N GLN A 96 -3.92 7.14 -16.55
CA GLN A 96 -4.01 8.54 -16.98
C GLN A 96 -5.34 9.19 -16.58
N LYS A 97 -6.46 8.45 -16.70
CA LYS A 97 -7.80 8.93 -16.36
C LYS A 97 -7.92 9.34 -14.89
N TYR A 98 -7.39 8.53 -13.96
CA TYR A 98 -7.56 8.72 -12.51
C TYR A 98 -6.40 9.44 -11.83
N PHE A 99 -5.18 9.34 -12.35
CA PHE A 99 -3.99 9.91 -11.72
C PHE A 99 -3.25 10.94 -12.59
N GLY A 100 -3.71 11.18 -13.83
CA GLY A 100 -3.07 12.13 -14.74
C GLY A 100 -1.58 11.84 -14.95
N ASN A 101 -0.77 12.89 -14.88
CA ASN A 101 0.70 12.80 -14.92
C ASN A 101 1.34 12.79 -13.53
N GLY A 102 0.58 12.44 -12.48
CA GLY A 102 1.05 12.41 -11.10
C GLY A 102 2.01 11.25 -10.81
N SER A 103 2.62 11.29 -9.62
CA SER A 103 3.40 10.15 -9.12
C SER A 103 2.51 8.94 -8.93
N LEU A 104 2.94 7.80 -9.47
CA LEU A 104 2.25 6.51 -9.28
C LEU A 104 2.72 5.78 -8.02
N ALA A 105 3.81 6.24 -7.38
CA ALA A 105 4.33 5.61 -6.17
C ALA A 105 3.35 5.73 -5.00
N GLU A 106 2.65 6.85 -4.88
CA GLU A 106 1.63 7.07 -3.85
C GLU A 106 0.45 6.09 -3.97
N PRO A 107 -0.29 6.02 -5.10
CA PRO A 107 -1.40 5.08 -5.22
C PRO A 107 -0.94 3.61 -5.09
N ILE A 108 0.24 3.26 -5.61
CA ILE A 108 0.83 1.92 -5.38
C ILE A 108 0.99 1.68 -3.87
N GLY A 109 1.59 2.63 -3.15
CA GLY A 109 1.81 2.53 -1.71
C GLY A 109 0.52 2.41 -0.92
N TRP A 110 -0.52 3.16 -1.27
CA TRP A 110 -1.82 3.08 -0.57
C TRP A 110 -2.48 1.71 -0.73
N TYR A 111 -2.49 1.15 -1.94
CA TYR A 111 -2.98 -0.22 -2.14
C TYR A 111 -2.07 -1.25 -1.47
N ASP A 112 -0.75 -1.05 -1.48
CA ASP A 112 0.19 -1.96 -0.83
C ASP A 112 0.01 -2.00 0.69
N ARG A 113 -0.34 -0.86 1.30
CA ARG A 113 -0.68 -0.83 2.74
C ARG A 113 -1.94 -1.65 3.04
N VAL A 114 -2.96 -1.58 2.21
CA VAL A 114 -4.14 -2.47 2.35
C VAL A 114 -3.72 -3.93 2.27
N VAL A 115 -2.91 -4.29 1.27
CA VAL A 115 -2.50 -5.68 1.03
C VAL A 115 -1.57 -6.23 2.10
N ALA A 116 -0.55 -5.46 2.51
CA ALA A 116 0.61 -5.99 3.21
C ALA A 116 1.00 -5.24 4.49
N ALA A 117 0.42 -4.08 4.81
CA ALA A 117 0.77 -3.43 6.09
C ALA A 117 0.40 -4.32 7.29
N ASP A 118 1.06 -4.06 8.42
CA ASP A 118 0.61 -4.55 9.72
C ASP A 118 -0.70 -3.87 10.10
N LYS A 119 -1.72 -4.69 10.33
CA LYS A 119 -3.10 -4.29 10.58
C LYS A 119 -3.55 -4.61 12.01
N ALA A 120 -2.63 -5.04 12.88
CA ALA A 120 -2.93 -5.42 14.26
C ALA A 120 -3.62 -4.32 15.08
N ALA A 121 -3.30 -3.05 14.79
CA ALA A 121 -3.89 -1.90 15.48
C ALA A 121 -5.32 -1.58 15.02
N MET A 122 -5.72 -1.97 13.80
CA MET A 122 -7.01 -1.65 13.20
C MET A 122 -8.08 -2.67 13.60
N THR A 123 -9.35 -2.26 13.69
CA THR A 123 -10.44 -3.21 13.92
C THR A 123 -11.76 -2.79 13.27
N PHE A 124 -12.48 -3.76 12.70
CA PHE A 124 -13.86 -3.59 12.24
C PHE A 124 -14.87 -4.11 13.27
N ARG A 125 -15.91 -3.34 13.55
CA ARG A 125 -16.92 -3.63 14.58
C ARG A 125 -18.33 -3.71 13.99
N CYS A 126 -19.23 -4.38 14.71
CA CYS A 126 -20.64 -4.50 14.36
C CYS A 126 -21.58 -3.94 15.45
N ASP A 127 -21.03 -3.52 16.60
CA ASP A 127 -21.74 -2.70 17.57
C ASP A 127 -21.68 -1.22 17.16
N ASP A 128 -22.52 -0.38 17.78
CA ASP A 128 -22.63 1.06 17.49
C ASP A 128 -22.32 1.88 18.75
N PRO A 129 -21.06 1.88 19.24
CA PRO A 129 -20.69 2.56 20.47
C PRO A 129 -20.97 4.06 20.43
N ASP A 130 -20.87 4.67 19.24
CA ASP A 130 -21.07 6.09 19.02
C ASP A 130 -22.53 6.46 18.65
N LYS A 131 -23.43 5.47 18.54
CA LYS A 131 -24.86 5.64 18.20
C LYS A 131 -25.12 6.30 16.83
N ASN A 132 -24.13 6.28 15.94
CA ASN A 132 -24.22 6.90 14.62
C ASN A 132 -25.06 6.03 13.67
N CYS A 133 -24.98 4.70 13.76
CA CYS A 133 -25.85 3.82 12.97
C CYS A 133 -27.32 4.00 13.37
N ALA A 134 -27.60 4.11 14.66
CA ALA A 134 -28.94 4.33 15.17
C ALA A 134 -29.51 5.71 14.77
N SER A 135 -28.68 6.76 14.80
CA SER A 135 -29.11 8.13 14.49
C SER A 135 -29.12 8.45 12.99
N LYS A 136 -28.38 7.70 12.18
CA LYS A 136 -28.27 7.85 10.72
C LYS A 136 -28.63 6.53 10.03
N PRO A 137 -29.92 6.18 9.91
CA PRO A 137 -30.34 4.88 9.40
C PRO A 137 -29.95 4.61 7.94
N THR A 138 -29.54 5.64 7.19
CA THR A 138 -29.04 5.54 5.82
C THR A 138 -27.54 5.26 5.73
N TRP A 139 -26.82 5.27 6.87
CA TRP A 139 -25.39 4.99 6.89
C TRP A 139 -25.14 3.48 6.87
N GLY A 140 -24.27 3.03 5.97
CA GLY A 140 -23.73 1.67 5.99
C GLY A 140 -22.68 1.46 7.07
N GLY A 141 -22.18 2.53 7.69
CA GLY A 141 -21.12 2.49 8.70
C GLY A 141 -20.34 3.78 8.76
N HIS A 142 -19.36 3.83 9.66
CA HIS A 142 -18.57 5.04 9.90
C HIS A 142 -17.20 4.69 10.51
N TRP A 143 -16.23 5.58 10.29
CA TRP A 143 -15.00 5.62 11.08
C TRP A 143 -15.29 6.33 12.40
N ARG A 144 -14.71 5.83 13.51
CA ARG A 144 -15.00 6.37 14.86
C ARG A 144 -14.28 7.68 15.17
N GLY A 145 -13.37 8.14 14.31
CA GLY A 145 -12.69 9.42 14.46
C GLY A 145 -11.91 9.49 15.78
N SER A 146 -12.02 10.61 16.49
CA SER A 146 -11.33 10.83 17.77
C SER A 146 -11.75 9.88 18.90
N ASN A 147 -12.88 9.18 18.77
CA ASN A 147 -13.33 8.23 19.81
C ASN A 147 -12.52 6.92 19.78
N ALA A 148 -12.05 6.51 18.61
CA ALA A 148 -11.12 5.40 18.40
C ALA A 148 -10.60 5.44 16.95
N THR A 149 -9.43 6.02 16.73
CA THR A 149 -8.92 6.32 15.37
C THR A 149 -8.63 5.07 14.55
N GLU A 150 -8.40 3.93 15.18
CA GLU A 150 -8.12 2.66 14.49
C GLU A 150 -9.37 1.80 14.26
N GLU A 151 -10.55 2.30 14.59
CA GLU A 151 -11.78 1.52 14.53
C GLU A 151 -12.79 2.03 13.51
N THR A 152 -13.41 1.09 12.80
CA THR A 152 -14.51 1.32 11.87
C THR A 152 -15.71 0.48 12.27
N VAL A 153 -16.89 1.09 12.26
CA VAL A 153 -18.17 0.45 12.56
C VAL A 153 -18.90 0.10 11.27
N ILE A 154 -19.35 -1.14 11.13
CA ILE A 154 -20.25 -1.59 10.09
C ILE A 154 -21.69 -1.55 10.62
N CYS A 155 -22.54 -0.69 10.03
CA CYS A 155 -23.95 -0.62 10.40
C CYS A 155 -24.74 -1.79 9.79
N PRO A 156 -25.89 -2.18 10.39
CA PRO A 156 -26.74 -3.26 9.87
C PRO A 156 -27.13 -3.12 8.39
N LEU A 157 -27.30 -1.88 7.91
CA LEU A 157 -27.66 -1.60 6.53
C LEU A 157 -26.64 -2.20 5.54
N SER A 158 -25.33 -2.14 5.83
CA SER A 158 -24.32 -2.67 4.90
C SER A 158 -24.50 -4.16 4.65
N PHE A 159 -24.83 -4.94 5.68
CA PHE A 159 -25.07 -6.38 5.53
C PHE A 159 -26.27 -6.73 4.65
N GLN A 160 -27.19 -5.79 4.45
CA GLN A 160 -28.40 -5.98 3.64
C GLN A 160 -28.21 -5.56 2.18
N ILE A 161 -27.47 -4.46 1.94
CA ILE A 161 -27.47 -3.80 0.62
C ILE A 161 -26.17 -3.95 -0.16
N ARG A 162 -25.05 -4.24 0.51
CA ARG A 162 -23.74 -4.35 -0.14
C ARG A 162 -23.66 -5.64 -0.93
N ARG A 163 -23.17 -5.55 -2.16
CA ARG A 163 -23.03 -6.70 -3.06
C ARG A 163 -21.60 -7.24 -3.05
N PRO A 164 -21.39 -8.54 -3.32
CA PRO A 164 -20.04 -9.12 -3.40
C PRO A 164 -19.25 -8.59 -4.60
N LEU A 165 -17.92 -8.64 -4.56
CA LEU A 165 -17.06 -8.18 -5.67
C LEU A 165 -17.33 -8.92 -6.99
N ALA A 166 -17.69 -10.20 -6.91
CA ALA A 166 -18.08 -11.02 -8.06
C ALA A 166 -19.32 -10.50 -8.82
N SER A 167 -20.05 -9.53 -8.26
CA SER A 167 -21.23 -8.91 -8.90
C SER A 167 -20.92 -7.68 -9.75
N VAL A 168 -19.66 -7.24 -9.81
CA VAL A 168 -19.25 -6.09 -10.64
C VAL A 168 -19.64 -6.34 -12.10
N CYS A 169 -20.15 -5.30 -12.77
CA CYS A 169 -20.70 -5.34 -14.12
C CYS A 169 -21.97 -6.19 -14.31
N ASN A 170 -22.58 -6.69 -13.22
CA ASN A 170 -23.85 -7.39 -13.25
C ASN A 170 -24.98 -6.56 -12.60
N LEU A 171 -26.23 -6.95 -12.81
CA LEU A 171 -27.41 -6.38 -12.14
C LEU A 171 -27.52 -4.84 -12.29
N GLY A 172 -27.16 -4.35 -13.48
CA GLY A 172 -27.21 -2.93 -13.83
C GLY A 172 -26.13 -2.05 -13.17
N TYR A 173 -25.16 -2.65 -12.46
CA TYR A 173 -24.05 -1.89 -11.88
C TYR A 173 -23.16 -1.31 -12.98
N THR A 174 -22.88 -0.02 -12.86
CA THR A 174 -21.79 0.65 -13.58
C THR A 174 -20.97 1.48 -12.61
N VAL A 175 -19.67 1.60 -12.88
CA VAL A 175 -18.73 2.28 -11.97
C VAL A 175 -19.13 3.73 -11.75
N ALA A 176 -19.40 4.47 -12.82
CA ALA A 176 -19.73 5.89 -12.78
C ALA A 176 -21.20 6.18 -12.43
N GLY A 177 -22.10 5.22 -12.67
CA GLY A 177 -23.55 5.40 -12.49
C GLY A 177 -24.11 4.87 -11.17
N SER A 178 -23.31 4.15 -10.38
CA SER A 178 -23.75 3.55 -9.11
C SER A 178 -23.06 4.22 -7.92
N PRO A 179 -23.67 4.23 -6.72
CA PRO A 179 -22.98 4.65 -5.50
C PRO A 179 -21.69 3.86 -5.30
N LEU A 180 -20.58 4.54 -4.96
CA LEU A 180 -19.26 3.92 -4.75
C LEU A 180 -19.33 2.74 -3.78
N ASN A 181 -20.12 2.91 -2.73
CA ASN A 181 -20.28 1.92 -1.69
C ASN A 181 -21.21 0.75 -2.06
N THR A 182 -21.66 0.57 -3.31
CA THR A 182 -22.54 -0.55 -3.69
C THR A 182 -21.88 -1.92 -3.49
N ILE A 183 -20.58 -2.02 -3.76
CA ILE A 183 -19.80 -3.25 -3.66
C ILE A 183 -19.06 -3.26 -2.31
N TRP A 184 -19.12 -4.38 -1.58
CA TRP A 184 -18.47 -4.56 -0.27
C TRP A 184 -17.00 -4.15 -0.30
N ALA A 185 -16.24 -4.68 -1.25
CA ALA A 185 -14.81 -4.40 -1.41
C ALA A 185 -14.51 -2.90 -1.50
N VAL A 186 -15.33 -2.14 -2.23
CA VAL A 186 -15.14 -0.70 -2.45
C VAL A 186 -15.49 0.10 -1.20
N ASP A 187 -16.62 -0.21 -0.54
CA ASP A 187 -17.01 0.41 0.75
C ASP A 187 -15.96 0.14 1.84
N LEU A 188 -15.35 -1.05 1.84
CA LEU A 188 -14.32 -1.42 2.80
C LEU A 188 -12.98 -0.72 2.53
N LEU A 189 -12.57 -0.58 1.26
CA LEU A 189 -11.39 0.23 0.90
C LEU A 189 -11.53 1.67 1.38
N HIS A 190 -12.70 2.30 1.19
CA HIS A 190 -12.97 3.64 1.71
C HIS A 190 -12.71 3.74 3.21
N ARG A 191 -13.25 2.81 3.99
CA ARG A 191 -13.12 2.79 5.45
C ARG A 191 -11.68 2.56 5.89
N MET A 192 -10.95 1.69 5.19
CA MET A 192 -9.52 1.50 5.42
C MET A 192 -8.77 2.81 5.20
N PHE A 193 -9.11 3.58 4.16
CA PHE A 193 -8.49 4.88 3.89
C PHE A 193 -8.84 5.99 4.89
N HIS A 194 -9.78 5.79 5.81
CA HIS A 194 -9.99 6.69 6.96
C HIS A 194 -9.09 6.36 8.15
N VAL A 195 -8.54 5.14 8.21
CA VAL A 195 -7.81 4.66 9.39
C VAL A 195 -6.30 4.96 9.30
N PRO A 196 -5.67 5.56 10.34
CA PRO A 196 -4.24 5.91 10.34
C PRO A 196 -3.29 4.76 10.06
N THR A 197 -3.60 3.54 10.54
CA THR A 197 -2.85 2.34 10.20
C THR A 197 -2.67 2.16 8.68
N ILE A 198 -3.64 2.57 7.86
CA ILE A 198 -3.54 2.48 6.41
C ILE A 198 -3.18 3.83 5.77
N ASN A 199 -3.81 4.92 6.16
CA ASN A 199 -3.69 6.19 5.44
C ASN A 199 -2.56 7.12 5.90
N VAL A 200 -1.89 6.81 7.03
CA VAL A 200 -0.86 7.65 7.68
C VAL A 200 -1.22 9.14 7.75
N ASN A 201 -2.50 9.44 7.99
CA ASN A 201 -3.08 10.78 8.03
C ASN A 201 -2.87 11.61 6.74
N THR A 202 -2.79 10.96 5.58
CA THR A 202 -2.48 11.59 4.29
C THR A 202 -3.57 11.40 3.23
N VAL A 203 -4.26 10.26 3.21
CA VAL A 203 -5.39 10.02 2.29
C VAL A 203 -6.63 10.74 2.82
N ASP A 204 -7.31 11.50 1.97
CA ASP A 204 -8.46 12.34 2.35
C ASP A 204 -9.48 12.47 1.20
N HIS A 205 -10.53 13.25 1.38
CA HIS A 205 -11.55 13.57 0.38
C HIS A 205 -11.26 14.94 -0.26
N PHE A 206 -10.64 14.94 -1.44
CA PHE A 206 -10.41 16.11 -2.27
C PHE A 206 -11.47 16.28 -3.37
N ALA A 207 -12.18 15.21 -3.73
CA ALA A 207 -13.34 15.22 -4.63
C ALA A 207 -14.40 14.18 -4.22
N ASP A 208 -15.68 14.53 -4.39
CA ASP A 208 -16.80 13.74 -3.85
C ASP A 208 -17.43 12.75 -4.85
N ASP A 209 -17.46 13.10 -6.14
CA ASP A 209 -18.19 12.36 -7.17
C ASP A 209 -17.31 11.95 -8.37
N TYR A 210 -17.84 11.07 -9.22
CA TYR A 210 -17.13 10.56 -10.39
C TYR A 210 -16.65 11.66 -11.35
N ASN A 211 -17.37 12.77 -11.50
CA ASN A 211 -16.89 13.86 -12.36
C ASN A 211 -15.84 14.71 -11.64
N GLY A 212 -15.99 14.90 -10.34
CA GLY A 212 -15.07 15.60 -9.46
C GLY A 212 -13.70 14.95 -9.45
N ILE A 213 -13.62 13.62 -9.30
CA ILE A 213 -12.34 12.90 -9.29
C ILE A 213 -11.62 12.97 -10.65
N LEU A 214 -12.34 12.94 -11.77
CA LEU A 214 -11.75 13.12 -13.11
C LEU A 214 -11.27 14.56 -13.34
N ALA A 215 -11.95 15.55 -12.78
CA ALA A 215 -11.51 16.93 -12.80
C ALA A 215 -10.27 17.13 -11.92
N LEU A 216 -10.24 16.49 -10.74
CA LEU A 216 -9.11 16.51 -9.82
C LEU A 216 -7.86 15.93 -10.48
N ALA A 217 -7.96 14.79 -11.15
CA ALA A 217 -6.84 14.15 -11.85
C ALA A 217 -6.18 15.07 -12.89
N LYS A 218 -6.94 15.97 -13.52
CA LYS A 218 -6.42 16.95 -14.48
C LYS A 218 -5.85 18.20 -13.81
N LYS A 219 -6.50 18.67 -12.74
CA LYS A 219 -6.17 19.94 -12.07
C LYS A 219 -5.02 19.79 -11.08
N ASP A 220 -5.02 18.72 -10.30
CA ASP A 220 -4.07 18.46 -9.21
C ASP A 220 -3.81 16.95 -9.09
N PRO A 221 -2.99 16.38 -9.99
CA PRO A 221 -2.62 14.95 -9.96
C PRO A 221 -2.04 14.49 -8.61
N SER A 222 -1.37 15.37 -7.87
CA SER A 222 -0.80 15.05 -6.56
C SER A 222 -1.89 14.83 -5.51
N LYS A 223 -2.98 15.59 -5.54
CA LYS A 223 -4.14 15.30 -4.69
C LYS A 223 -4.90 14.06 -5.16
N SER A 224 -5.02 13.86 -6.47
CA SER A 224 -5.67 12.67 -7.04
C SER A 224 -5.03 11.37 -6.54
N ALA A 225 -3.69 11.35 -6.42
CA ALA A 225 -2.90 10.21 -5.95
C ALA A 225 -3.21 9.78 -4.50
N LYS A 226 -3.85 10.64 -3.70
CA LYS A 226 -4.18 10.42 -2.29
C LYS A 226 -5.63 10.81 -1.95
N ASP A 227 -6.49 10.83 -2.95
CA ASP A 227 -7.92 11.01 -2.77
C ASP A 227 -8.59 9.65 -2.60
N SER A 228 -9.33 9.47 -1.50
CA SER A 228 -9.94 8.17 -1.19
C SER A 228 -10.95 7.72 -2.26
N ASN A 229 -11.64 8.64 -2.92
CA ASN A 229 -12.62 8.34 -3.96
C ASN A 229 -11.95 8.03 -5.30
N VAL A 230 -10.87 8.74 -5.67
CA VAL A 230 -10.04 8.39 -6.82
C VAL A 230 -9.50 6.96 -6.66
N LEU A 231 -8.96 6.63 -5.47
CA LEU A 231 -8.43 5.30 -5.20
C LEU A 231 -9.53 4.22 -5.27
N GLN A 232 -10.73 4.47 -4.76
CA GLN A 232 -11.85 3.54 -4.90
C GLN A 232 -12.28 3.35 -6.36
N TYR A 233 -12.50 4.45 -7.09
CA TYR A 233 -12.95 4.41 -8.48
C TYR A 233 -11.92 3.76 -9.39
N PHE A 234 -10.64 4.10 -9.25
CA PHE A 234 -9.58 3.45 -10.02
C PHE A 234 -9.61 1.94 -9.79
N ALA A 235 -9.63 1.50 -8.53
CA ALA A 235 -9.54 0.08 -8.20
C ALA A 235 -10.70 -0.72 -8.79
N ILE A 236 -11.94 -0.23 -8.67
CA ILE A 236 -13.11 -0.94 -9.20
C ILE A 236 -13.24 -0.85 -10.72
N ASP A 237 -12.78 0.24 -11.35
CA ASP A 237 -12.84 0.40 -12.82
C ASP A 237 -11.83 -0.50 -13.52
N VAL A 238 -10.61 -0.63 -12.99
CA VAL A 238 -9.65 -1.61 -13.54
C VAL A 238 -10.06 -3.04 -13.26
N TRP A 239 -10.68 -3.33 -12.10
CA TRP A 239 -11.28 -4.65 -11.85
C TRP A 239 -12.40 -4.96 -12.84
N ALA A 240 -13.26 -3.97 -13.12
CA ALA A 240 -14.32 -4.10 -14.11
C ALA A 240 -13.74 -4.45 -15.49
N TYR A 241 -12.68 -3.75 -15.91
CA TYR A 241 -12.08 -3.92 -17.22
C TYR A 241 -11.22 -5.17 -17.38
N ASP A 242 -10.40 -5.51 -16.38
CA ASP A 242 -9.45 -6.62 -16.49
C ASP A 242 -10.06 -7.97 -16.09
N VAL A 243 -11.02 -7.97 -15.14
CA VAL A 243 -11.53 -9.19 -14.49
C VAL A 243 -13.01 -9.42 -14.78
N ALA A 244 -13.88 -8.46 -14.43
CA ALA A 244 -15.32 -8.70 -14.45
C ALA A 244 -15.90 -8.74 -15.88
N ALA A 245 -15.43 -7.85 -16.76
CA ALA A 245 -15.79 -7.79 -18.17
C ALA A 245 -14.52 -7.56 -19.02
N PRO A 246 -13.67 -8.60 -19.20
CA PRO A 246 -12.34 -8.47 -19.79
C PRO A 246 -12.31 -7.71 -21.11
N GLY A 247 -11.55 -6.62 -21.16
CA GLY A 247 -11.35 -5.79 -22.36
C GLY A 247 -12.49 -4.83 -22.68
N VAL A 248 -13.62 -4.90 -21.96
CA VAL A 248 -14.81 -4.07 -22.19
C VAL A 248 -15.09 -3.16 -20.98
N GLY A 249 -15.05 -3.74 -19.77
CA GLY A 249 -15.42 -3.05 -18.53
C GLY A 249 -16.90 -2.68 -18.43
N CYS A 250 -17.24 -1.94 -17.38
CA CYS A 250 -18.56 -1.36 -17.18
C CYS A 250 -18.48 0.01 -16.50
N THR A 251 -17.53 0.85 -16.95
CA THR A 251 -17.37 2.21 -16.41
C THR A 251 -18.70 2.97 -16.44
N GLY A 252 -19.45 2.84 -17.53
CA GLY A 252 -20.76 3.47 -17.70
C GLY A 252 -20.69 4.99 -17.86
N LYS A 253 -21.85 5.64 -17.71
CA LYS A 253 -21.97 7.10 -17.74
C LYS A 253 -22.15 7.63 -16.32
N PRO A 254 -21.57 8.80 -15.98
CA PRO A 254 -21.83 9.43 -14.70
C PRO A 254 -23.34 9.68 -14.54
N ALA A 255 -23.86 9.52 -13.32
CA ALA A 255 -25.22 9.93 -13.03
C ALA A 255 -25.41 11.42 -13.40
N GLU A 256 -26.51 11.75 -14.09
CA GLU A 256 -26.83 13.14 -14.35
C GLU A 256 -27.01 13.85 -13.00
N LYS A 257 -26.31 14.98 -12.81
CA LYS A 257 -26.55 15.82 -11.63
C LYS A 257 -28.03 16.19 -11.66
N SER A 258 -28.80 15.75 -10.68
CA SER A 258 -30.15 16.26 -10.51
C SER A 258 -30.04 17.79 -10.45
N LYS A 259 -30.73 18.47 -11.36
CA LYS A 259 -30.89 19.91 -11.26
C LYS A 259 -31.58 20.15 -9.91
N ALA A 260 -30.84 20.72 -8.97
CA ALA A 260 -31.39 21.19 -7.70
C ALA A 260 -32.44 22.28 -7.97
#